data_AF-A0A2T0X3X7-F1
#
_entry.id   AF-A0A2T0X3X7-F1
#
_cell.length_a   1.000
_cell.length_b   1.000
_cell.length_c   1.000
_cell.angle_alpha   90.00
_cell.angle_beta   90.00
_cell.angle_gamma   90.00
#
_symmetry.space_group_name_H-M   'P 1'
#
loop_
_entity.id
_entity.type
_entity.pdbx_description
1 polymer ?
#
loop_
_entity_poly.entity_id
_entity_poly.type
_entity_poly.pdbx_seq_one_letter_code
_entity_poly.pdbx_strand_id
1 'polypeptide(L)'
;MIPTPYLLFLGDAPDILAAKVAVGIRDWRPGHAVGQFRLPGCGADLGLPEMTLEEARAAGARTVVVGVANRGGVVAESWKAVLKDALGMGLDVASGLHELLRDEPDLVAAAKAGGATLHDVRVPSVKYPIAEGRERAGRRCLAVGTDCSVGKMYTAMAMEREMRSRGMQATFRATGQTGILVTGSGVPLDAVVADFMAGAVEWLTPANDPGHWDLIEGQGSLFHVSYSGVTMALIHGGRPDALILAHEPTRSHMRGLPHYGLPTLERLRDTALPLARWANPGCEVVAVSVNTQHLGEDEAVRCCEEIEGRMGLPTVDPYRHGAGRLVDALP
;
A
#
# COMPACT_ATOMS: atom_id res chain seq x y z
N MET A 1 -7.74 -15.91 -2.13
CA MET A 1 -6.83 -15.13 -3.00
C MET A 1 -7.67 -14.63 -4.15
N ILE A 2 -7.54 -13.35 -4.52
CA ILE A 2 -8.34 -12.74 -5.59
C ILE A 2 -7.86 -13.31 -6.94
N PRO A 3 -8.73 -13.86 -7.79
CA PRO A 3 -8.31 -14.47 -9.06
C PRO A 3 -7.71 -13.46 -10.05
N THR A 4 -6.48 -13.72 -10.50
CA THR A 4 -5.82 -12.98 -11.59
C THR A 4 -6.00 -13.72 -12.92
N PRO A 5 -5.82 -13.07 -14.09
CA PRO A 5 -5.56 -11.64 -14.32
C PRO A 5 -6.76 -10.71 -14.04
N TYR A 6 -6.49 -9.41 -13.99
CA TYR A 6 -7.41 -8.34 -13.65
C TYR A 6 -7.74 -7.46 -14.86
N LEU A 7 -8.97 -6.94 -14.91
CA LEU A 7 -9.32 -5.71 -15.62
C LEU A 7 -9.32 -4.56 -14.61
N LEU A 8 -8.55 -3.49 -14.87
CA LEU A 8 -8.50 -2.34 -13.98
C LEU A 8 -9.60 -1.33 -14.34
N PHE A 9 -10.66 -1.31 -13.54
CA PHE A 9 -11.77 -0.39 -13.72
C PHE A 9 -11.45 0.97 -13.09
N LEU A 10 -11.35 2.00 -13.93
CA LEU A 10 -11.02 3.37 -13.54
C LEU A 10 -12.26 4.24 -13.32
N GLY A 11 -13.45 3.72 -13.63
CA GLY A 11 -14.70 4.48 -13.54
C GLY A 11 -14.58 5.83 -14.25
N ASP A 12 -15.05 6.87 -13.60
CA ASP A 12 -15.00 8.28 -14.00
C ASP A 12 -13.97 9.07 -13.18
N ALA A 13 -12.83 8.44 -12.83
CA ALA A 13 -11.75 9.07 -12.07
C ALA A 13 -11.39 10.47 -12.62
N PRO A 14 -11.40 11.54 -11.81
CA PRO A 14 -11.13 12.89 -12.31
C PRO A 14 -9.67 13.08 -12.74
N ASP A 15 -8.75 12.32 -12.14
CA ASP A 15 -7.32 12.40 -12.37
C ASP A 15 -6.61 11.08 -11.99
N ILE A 16 -5.32 10.98 -12.33
CA ILE A 16 -4.49 9.82 -12.03
C ILE A 16 -4.30 9.58 -10.52
N LEU A 17 -4.43 10.62 -9.68
CA LEU A 17 -4.28 10.50 -8.22
C LEU A 17 -5.46 9.74 -7.61
N ALA A 18 -6.67 9.91 -8.16
CA ALA A 18 -7.85 9.13 -7.79
C ALA A 18 -7.69 7.64 -8.17
N ALA A 19 -6.95 7.33 -9.24
CA ALA A 19 -6.66 5.97 -9.71
C ALA A 19 -5.46 5.30 -9.01
N LYS A 20 -5.03 5.78 -7.84
CA LYS A 20 -3.84 5.29 -7.12
C LYS A 20 -3.79 3.77 -6.90
N VAL A 21 -4.97 3.13 -6.77
CA VAL A 21 -5.05 1.67 -6.55
C VAL A 21 -4.64 0.95 -7.84
N ALA A 22 -5.21 1.37 -8.95
CA ALA A 22 -4.90 0.83 -10.26
C ALA A 22 -3.44 1.09 -10.67
N VAL A 23 -2.94 2.30 -10.39
CA VAL A 23 -1.52 2.67 -10.56
C VAL A 23 -0.60 1.72 -9.79
N GLY A 24 -0.92 1.45 -8.51
CA GLY A 24 -0.14 0.51 -7.70
C GLY A 24 -0.11 -0.90 -8.29
N ILE A 25 -1.23 -1.41 -8.81
CA ILE A 25 -1.28 -2.72 -9.47
C ILE A 25 -0.44 -2.73 -10.74
N ARG A 26 -0.59 -1.71 -11.61
CA ARG A 26 0.21 -1.58 -12.83
C ARG A 26 1.71 -1.56 -12.52
N ASP A 27 2.14 -0.75 -11.57
CA ASP A 27 3.56 -0.51 -11.30
C ASP A 27 4.23 -1.75 -10.68
N TRP A 28 3.52 -2.46 -9.79
CA TRP A 28 4.11 -3.53 -8.99
C TRP A 28 3.76 -4.94 -9.46
N ARG A 29 2.69 -5.09 -10.24
CA ARG A 29 2.26 -6.35 -10.85
C ARG A 29 1.74 -6.10 -12.27
N PRO A 30 2.58 -5.58 -13.19
CA PRO A 30 2.15 -5.28 -14.56
C PRO A 30 1.58 -6.50 -15.29
N GLY A 31 2.08 -7.70 -15.00
CA GLY A 31 1.56 -8.95 -15.57
C GLY A 31 0.22 -9.42 -14.98
N HIS A 32 -0.30 -8.76 -13.95
CA HIS A 32 -1.61 -9.09 -13.38
C HIS A 32 -2.76 -8.34 -14.07
N ALA A 33 -2.50 -7.30 -14.87
CA ALA A 33 -3.55 -6.54 -15.54
C ALA A 33 -3.55 -6.82 -17.06
N VAL A 34 -4.72 -7.17 -17.61
CA VAL A 34 -4.87 -7.33 -19.08
C VAL A 34 -5.15 -6.02 -19.80
N GLY A 35 -5.72 -5.05 -19.07
CA GLY A 35 -6.15 -3.77 -19.63
C GLY A 35 -6.77 -2.86 -18.58
N GLN A 36 -7.27 -1.72 -19.05
CA GLN A 36 -8.05 -0.75 -18.28
C GLN A 36 -9.45 -0.58 -18.88
N PHE A 37 -10.40 -0.19 -18.03
CA PHE A 37 -11.76 0.19 -18.45
C PHE A 37 -12.11 1.55 -17.86
N ARG A 38 -12.42 2.53 -18.71
CA ARG A 38 -12.84 3.88 -18.32
C ARG A 38 -14.29 4.17 -18.68
N LEU A 39 -14.97 4.91 -17.81
CA LEU A 39 -16.26 5.52 -18.12
C LEU A 39 -16.07 6.88 -18.81
N PRO A 40 -17.11 7.39 -19.51
CA PRO A 40 -17.09 8.75 -20.04
C PRO A 40 -16.71 9.77 -18.98
N GLY A 41 -15.77 10.67 -19.31
CA GLY A 41 -15.29 11.72 -18.40
C GLY A 41 -14.13 11.30 -17.48
N CYS A 42 -13.64 10.06 -17.57
CA CYS A 42 -12.44 9.64 -16.85
C CYS A 42 -11.19 10.41 -17.34
N GLY A 43 -10.56 11.15 -16.43
CA GLY A 43 -9.30 11.87 -16.64
C GLY A 43 -8.05 11.06 -16.27
N ALA A 44 -8.20 9.83 -15.76
CA ALA A 44 -7.10 8.93 -15.49
C ALA A 44 -6.76 8.08 -16.73
N ASP A 45 -5.47 7.83 -16.95
CA ASP A 45 -4.99 6.87 -17.94
C ASP A 45 -3.78 6.11 -17.37
N LEU A 46 -3.83 4.78 -17.38
CA LEU A 46 -2.72 3.96 -16.92
C LEU A 46 -1.71 3.66 -18.02
N GLY A 47 -2.06 3.96 -19.28
CA GLY A 47 -1.29 3.54 -20.46
C GLY A 47 -1.45 2.05 -20.78
N LEU A 48 -2.50 1.41 -20.23
CA LEU A 48 -2.84 0.02 -20.54
C LEU A 48 -3.82 -0.04 -21.72
N PRO A 49 -3.94 -1.19 -22.41
CA PRO A 49 -4.96 -1.36 -23.44
C PRO A 49 -6.36 -1.06 -22.90
N GLU A 50 -7.13 -0.24 -23.60
CA GLU A 50 -8.55 -0.04 -23.31
C GLU A 50 -9.32 -1.30 -23.71
N MET A 51 -10.12 -1.84 -22.80
CA MET A 51 -10.89 -3.06 -23.05
C MET A 51 -12.31 -2.94 -22.52
N THR A 52 -13.26 -3.45 -23.30
CA THR A 52 -14.59 -3.83 -22.82
C THR A 52 -14.52 -5.03 -21.88
N LEU A 53 -15.63 -5.35 -21.21
CA LEU A 53 -15.69 -6.53 -20.32
C LEU A 53 -15.52 -7.83 -21.13
N GLU A 54 -16.07 -7.88 -22.34
CA GLU A 54 -15.99 -9.01 -23.26
C GLU A 54 -14.56 -9.24 -23.73
N GLU A 55 -13.88 -8.17 -24.16
CA GLU A 55 -12.48 -8.23 -24.57
C GLU A 55 -11.58 -8.63 -23.41
N ALA A 56 -11.78 -8.06 -22.22
CA ALA A 56 -11.01 -8.41 -21.03
C ALA A 56 -11.20 -9.88 -20.64
N ARG A 57 -12.45 -10.37 -20.64
CA ARG A 57 -12.75 -11.79 -20.37
C ARG A 57 -12.12 -12.69 -21.42
N ALA A 58 -12.18 -12.33 -22.70
CA ALA A 58 -11.54 -13.08 -23.79
C ALA A 58 -10.00 -13.08 -23.65
N ALA A 59 -9.42 -11.98 -23.15
CA ALA A 59 -8.01 -11.88 -22.78
C ALA A 59 -7.66 -12.62 -21.47
N GLY A 60 -8.64 -13.27 -20.84
CA GLY A 60 -8.44 -14.13 -19.67
C GLY A 60 -8.65 -13.45 -18.32
N ALA A 61 -9.12 -12.20 -18.28
CA ALA A 61 -9.47 -11.54 -17.02
C ALA A 61 -10.42 -12.42 -16.20
N ARG A 62 -10.15 -12.50 -14.90
CA ARG A 62 -10.95 -13.23 -13.91
C ARG A 62 -11.66 -12.29 -12.95
N THR A 63 -11.07 -11.12 -12.69
CA THR A 63 -11.59 -10.13 -11.75
C THR A 63 -11.56 -8.73 -12.37
N VAL A 64 -12.64 -7.97 -12.16
CA VAL A 64 -12.66 -6.51 -12.35
C VAL A 64 -12.28 -5.85 -11.03
N VAL A 65 -11.16 -5.13 -11.01
CA VAL A 65 -10.71 -4.42 -9.81
C VAL A 65 -11.15 -2.96 -9.89
N VAL A 66 -11.88 -2.50 -8.88
CA VAL A 66 -12.20 -1.08 -8.70
C VAL A 66 -10.90 -0.35 -8.34
N GLY A 67 -10.28 0.23 -9.35
CA GLY A 67 -8.95 0.86 -9.30
C GLY A 67 -8.94 2.30 -8.80
N VAL A 68 -10.10 2.79 -8.38
CA VAL A 68 -10.34 4.19 -8.01
C VAL A 68 -10.65 4.33 -6.52
N ALA A 69 -10.24 5.46 -5.95
CA ALA A 69 -10.67 5.90 -4.63
C ALA A 69 -11.29 7.29 -4.76
N ASN A 70 -12.59 7.39 -4.51
CA ASN A 70 -13.33 8.65 -4.48
C ASN A 70 -13.47 9.19 -3.05
N ARG A 71 -13.91 10.45 -2.93
CA ARG A 71 -14.20 11.05 -1.63
C ARG A 71 -15.40 10.34 -1.00
N GLY A 72 -15.22 9.85 0.22
CA GLY A 72 -16.23 9.03 0.91
C GLY A 72 -16.07 7.52 0.71
N GLY A 73 -15.32 7.09 -0.31
CA GLY A 73 -15.07 5.67 -0.57
C GLY A 73 -16.34 4.91 -0.91
N VAL A 74 -17.16 5.47 -1.81
CA VAL A 74 -18.50 4.97 -2.18
C VAL A 74 -18.52 4.31 -3.55
N VAL A 75 -19.44 3.37 -3.76
CA VAL A 75 -19.70 2.78 -5.09
C VAL A 75 -20.62 3.72 -5.86
N ALA A 76 -20.08 4.47 -6.82
CA ALA A 76 -20.88 5.44 -7.55
C ALA A 76 -21.98 4.75 -8.38
N GLU A 77 -23.16 5.39 -8.45
CA GLU A 77 -24.30 4.85 -9.20
C GLU A 77 -23.97 4.63 -10.69
N SER A 78 -23.13 5.49 -11.27
CA SER A 78 -22.62 5.37 -12.64
C SER A 78 -21.81 4.09 -12.86
N TRP A 79 -21.24 3.49 -11.82
CA TRP A 79 -20.41 2.29 -11.91
C TRP A 79 -21.24 1.01 -11.83
N LYS A 80 -22.38 1.04 -11.14
CA LYS A 80 -23.16 -0.16 -10.80
C LYS A 80 -23.59 -0.95 -12.03
N ALA A 81 -23.94 -0.28 -13.13
CA ALA A 81 -24.29 -0.97 -14.37
C ALA A 81 -23.14 -1.87 -14.87
N VAL A 82 -21.94 -1.30 -15.03
CA VAL A 82 -20.75 -2.03 -15.49
C VAL A 82 -20.35 -3.14 -14.52
N LEU A 83 -20.41 -2.88 -13.21
CA LEU A 83 -20.09 -3.91 -12.21
C LEU A 83 -21.08 -5.07 -12.24
N LYS A 84 -22.39 -4.81 -12.43
CA LYS A 84 -23.41 -5.86 -12.59
C LYS A 84 -23.18 -6.68 -13.85
N ASP A 85 -22.84 -6.03 -14.96
CA ASP A 85 -22.56 -6.71 -16.22
C ASP A 85 -21.34 -7.63 -16.08
N ALA A 86 -20.27 -7.16 -15.44
CA ALA A 86 -19.08 -7.96 -15.16
C ALA A 86 -19.43 -9.22 -14.33
N LEU A 87 -20.18 -9.04 -13.26
CA LEU A 87 -20.64 -10.13 -12.41
C LEU A 87 -21.54 -11.12 -13.17
N GLY A 88 -22.46 -10.62 -14.00
CA GLY A 88 -23.33 -11.44 -14.86
C GLY A 88 -22.56 -12.25 -15.90
N MET A 89 -21.37 -11.79 -16.29
CA MET A 89 -20.45 -12.53 -17.16
C MET A 89 -19.60 -13.56 -16.40
N GLY A 90 -19.73 -13.66 -15.08
CA GLY A 90 -18.93 -14.55 -14.23
C GLY A 90 -17.53 -14.00 -13.91
N LEU A 91 -17.29 -12.69 -14.10
CA LEU A 91 -16.09 -12.03 -13.60
C LEU A 91 -16.30 -11.65 -12.14
N ASP A 92 -15.32 -11.94 -11.29
CA ASP A 92 -15.31 -11.45 -9.92
C ASP A 92 -15.18 -9.92 -9.90
N VAL A 93 -15.58 -9.27 -8.82
CA VAL A 93 -15.34 -7.83 -8.59
C VAL A 93 -14.60 -7.65 -7.28
N ALA A 94 -13.49 -6.91 -7.30
CA ALA A 94 -12.71 -6.60 -6.11
C ALA A 94 -12.65 -5.10 -5.85
N SER A 95 -12.84 -4.70 -4.58
CA SER A 95 -12.86 -3.30 -4.18
C SER A 95 -12.16 -3.09 -2.85
N GLY A 96 -11.44 -1.97 -2.76
CA GLY A 96 -10.89 -1.42 -1.53
C GLY A 96 -11.66 -0.22 -1.00
N LEU A 97 -12.88 0.04 -1.47
CA LEU A 97 -13.70 1.15 -1.01
C LEU A 97 -14.24 0.92 0.41
N HIS A 98 -14.59 2.01 1.10
CA HIS A 98 -15.17 1.93 2.45
C HIS A 98 -16.59 1.38 2.42
N GLU A 99 -17.37 1.77 1.41
CA GLU A 99 -18.63 1.13 1.07
C GLU A 99 -18.33 -0.24 0.45
N LEU A 100 -18.87 -1.28 1.09
CA LEU A 100 -18.58 -2.66 0.75
C LEU A 100 -19.49 -3.09 -0.41
N LEU A 101 -18.92 -3.81 -1.37
CA LEU A 101 -19.66 -4.38 -2.49
C LEU A 101 -20.79 -5.30 -2.01
N ARG A 102 -20.56 -6.05 -0.93
CA ARG A 102 -21.56 -6.97 -0.35
C ARG A 102 -22.76 -6.26 0.29
N ASP A 103 -22.65 -4.97 0.57
CA ASP A 103 -23.74 -4.19 1.17
C ASP A 103 -24.65 -3.59 0.07
N GLU A 104 -24.28 -3.72 -1.20
CA GLU A 104 -25.06 -3.31 -2.37
C GLU A 104 -25.95 -4.46 -2.88
N PRO A 105 -27.27 -4.45 -2.64
CA PRO A 105 -28.15 -5.59 -2.93
C PRO A 105 -28.13 -6.01 -4.40
N ASP A 106 -28.05 -5.02 -5.30
CA ASP A 106 -28.02 -5.26 -6.75
C ASP A 106 -26.74 -5.97 -7.19
N LEU A 107 -25.59 -5.65 -6.58
CA LEU A 107 -24.31 -6.31 -6.87
C LEU A 107 -24.32 -7.74 -6.33
N VAL A 108 -24.85 -7.95 -5.13
CA VAL A 108 -24.99 -9.30 -4.55
C VAL A 108 -25.88 -10.18 -5.41
N ALA A 109 -27.00 -9.65 -5.90
CA ALA A 109 -27.90 -10.38 -6.80
C ALA A 109 -27.22 -10.75 -8.12
N ALA A 110 -26.48 -9.80 -8.73
CA ALA A 110 -25.74 -10.04 -9.97
C ALA A 110 -24.62 -11.08 -9.78
N ALA A 111 -23.84 -10.98 -8.69
CA ALA A 111 -22.78 -11.93 -8.34
C ALA A 111 -23.33 -13.35 -8.22
N LYS A 112 -24.45 -13.52 -7.50
CA LYS A 112 -25.10 -14.82 -7.34
C LYS A 112 -25.62 -15.38 -8.67
N ALA A 113 -26.21 -14.54 -9.51
CA ALA A 113 -26.74 -14.96 -10.80
C ALA A 113 -25.65 -15.41 -11.78
N GLY A 114 -24.51 -14.71 -11.81
CA GLY A 114 -23.38 -15.03 -12.68
C GLY A 114 -22.38 -16.05 -12.12
N GLY A 115 -22.55 -16.47 -10.87
CA GLY A 115 -21.61 -17.39 -10.19
C GLY A 115 -20.26 -16.75 -9.86
N ALA A 116 -20.24 -15.42 -9.69
CA ALA A 116 -19.06 -14.61 -9.39
C ALA A 116 -18.97 -14.27 -7.89
N THR A 117 -17.80 -13.80 -7.48
CA THR A 117 -17.49 -13.42 -6.09
C THR A 117 -17.23 -11.92 -5.98
N LEU A 118 -17.74 -11.32 -4.90
CA LEU A 118 -17.41 -9.96 -4.47
C LEU A 118 -16.26 -10.02 -3.45
N HIS A 119 -15.17 -9.30 -3.72
CA HIS A 119 -13.99 -9.26 -2.85
C HIS A 119 -13.85 -7.88 -2.21
N ASP A 120 -14.30 -7.76 -0.96
CA ASP A 120 -14.13 -6.57 -0.14
C ASP A 120 -12.83 -6.62 0.66
N VAL A 121 -11.75 -6.02 0.14
CA VAL A 121 -10.40 -6.15 0.76
C VAL A 121 -10.24 -5.37 2.06
N ARG A 122 -11.21 -4.51 2.40
CA ARG A 122 -11.27 -3.78 3.68
C ARG A 122 -11.90 -4.58 4.82
N VAL A 123 -12.42 -5.77 4.56
CA VAL A 123 -13.00 -6.62 5.61
C VAL A 123 -11.90 -7.52 6.17
N PRO A 124 -11.60 -7.45 7.48
CA PRO A 124 -10.73 -8.43 8.14
C PRO A 124 -11.24 -9.85 7.90
N SER A 125 -10.40 -10.70 7.30
CA SER A 125 -10.75 -12.10 7.01
C SER A 125 -10.57 -13.03 8.20
N VAL A 126 -9.93 -12.55 9.27
CA VAL A 126 -9.65 -13.32 10.49
C VAL A 126 -9.92 -12.46 11.73
N LYS A 127 -10.23 -13.12 12.85
CA LYS A 127 -10.30 -12.48 14.15
C LYS A 127 -8.89 -12.35 14.71
N TYR A 128 -8.33 -11.14 14.67
CA TYR A 128 -7.01 -10.88 15.21
C TYR A 128 -7.01 -10.94 16.75
N PRO A 129 -5.96 -11.50 17.36
CA PRO A 129 -5.78 -11.45 18.81
C PRO A 129 -5.35 -10.06 19.26
N ILE A 130 -5.34 -9.83 20.58
CA ILE A 130 -4.56 -8.75 21.17
C ILE A 130 -3.08 -9.11 21.02
N ALA A 131 -2.21 -8.12 20.76
CA ALA A 131 -0.78 -8.36 20.64
C ALA A 131 -0.20 -8.96 21.94
N GLU A 132 0.64 -9.98 21.80
CA GLU A 132 1.38 -10.58 22.92
C GLU A 132 2.70 -9.86 23.19
N GLY A 133 3.27 -9.20 22.17
CA GLY A 133 4.56 -8.50 22.28
C GLY A 133 5.77 -9.43 22.35
N ARG A 134 5.58 -10.75 22.19
CA ARG A 134 6.67 -11.74 22.27
C ARG A 134 7.64 -11.63 21.10
N GLU A 135 8.89 -12.02 21.36
CA GLU A 135 9.92 -12.04 20.33
C GLU A 135 9.65 -13.17 19.35
N ARG A 136 9.92 -12.92 18.07
CA ARG A 136 9.64 -13.84 16.98
C ARG A 136 10.83 -13.84 16.02
N ALA A 137 11.29 -15.03 15.65
CA ALA A 137 12.37 -15.20 14.67
C ALA A 137 12.03 -14.55 13.32
N GLY A 138 13.07 -14.30 12.51
CA GLY A 138 12.99 -13.49 11.29
C GLY A 138 13.17 -12.00 11.56
N ARG A 139 13.51 -11.26 10.50
CA ARG A 139 13.79 -9.82 10.52
C ARG A 139 12.61 -9.03 10.00
N ARG A 140 12.42 -7.81 10.51
CA ARG A 140 11.28 -6.96 10.16
C ARG A 140 11.76 -5.55 9.82
N CYS A 141 11.38 -5.06 8.64
CA CYS A 141 11.65 -3.69 8.23
C CYS A 141 10.33 -2.93 8.09
N LEU A 142 10.24 -1.73 8.65
CA LEU A 142 9.05 -0.88 8.58
C LEU A 142 9.39 0.50 8.00
N ALA A 143 8.69 0.88 6.94
CA ALA A 143 8.73 2.25 6.46
C ALA A 143 7.82 3.15 7.33
N VAL A 144 8.38 4.18 7.97
CA VAL A 144 7.63 5.23 8.70
C VAL A 144 7.82 6.56 7.98
N GLY A 145 6.82 7.42 7.95
CA GLY A 145 6.85 8.60 7.07
C GLY A 145 6.52 9.91 7.76
N THR A 146 6.99 11.01 7.17
CA THR A 146 6.65 12.37 7.64
C THR A 146 5.15 12.66 7.52
N ASP A 147 4.49 12.03 6.56
CA ASP A 147 3.05 12.15 6.30
C ASP A 147 2.47 10.86 5.66
N CYS A 148 1.17 10.86 5.39
CA CYS A 148 0.49 9.89 4.56
C CYS A 148 0.90 10.04 3.08
N SER A 149 0.88 8.93 2.33
CA SER A 149 1.15 8.94 0.87
C SER A 149 2.51 9.48 0.42
N VAL A 150 3.53 9.39 1.27
CA VAL A 150 4.92 9.79 0.96
C VAL A 150 5.78 8.65 0.39
N GLY A 151 5.16 7.59 -0.15
CA GLY A 151 5.88 6.48 -0.80
C GLY A 151 6.17 5.24 0.06
N LYS A 152 5.69 5.14 1.31
CA LYS A 152 5.97 4.01 2.22
C LYS A 152 5.73 2.60 1.62
N MET A 153 4.62 2.41 0.90
CA MET A 153 4.34 1.15 0.20
C MET A 153 5.37 0.88 -0.90
N TYR A 154 5.68 1.89 -1.69
CA TYR A 154 6.65 1.80 -2.79
C TYR A 154 8.06 1.51 -2.26
N THR A 155 8.45 2.09 -1.11
CA THR A 155 9.70 1.77 -0.42
C THR A 155 9.80 0.27 -0.12
N ALA A 156 8.80 -0.30 0.56
CA ALA A 156 8.82 -1.70 0.96
C ALA A 156 8.75 -2.65 -0.25
N MET A 157 7.97 -2.33 -1.30
CA MET A 157 7.91 -3.14 -2.51
C MET A 157 9.19 -3.04 -3.36
N ALA A 158 9.81 -1.87 -3.43
CA ALA A 158 11.09 -1.68 -4.13
C ALA A 158 12.20 -2.49 -3.46
N MET A 159 12.25 -2.45 -2.13
CA MET A 159 13.17 -3.27 -1.34
C MET A 159 12.88 -4.76 -1.53
N GLU A 160 11.62 -5.20 -1.54
CA GLU A 160 11.28 -6.62 -1.78
C GLU A 160 11.84 -7.10 -3.11
N ARG A 161 11.60 -6.32 -4.17
CA ARG A 161 12.06 -6.65 -5.54
C ARG A 161 13.58 -6.74 -5.60
N GLU A 162 14.28 -5.80 -4.97
CA GLU A 162 15.74 -5.78 -4.90
C GLU A 162 16.32 -6.93 -4.07
N MET A 163 15.71 -7.23 -2.92
CA MET A 163 16.14 -8.35 -2.07
C MET A 163 15.96 -9.68 -2.80
N ARG A 164 14.82 -9.88 -3.47
CA ARG A 164 14.56 -11.09 -4.26
C ARG A 164 15.50 -11.22 -5.46
N SER A 165 15.84 -10.13 -6.15
CA SER A 165 16.80 -10.18 -7.27
C SER A 165 18.20 -10.58 -6.81
N ARG A 166 18.55 -10.30 -5.54
CA ARG A 166 19.79 -10.73 -4.87
C ARG A 166 19.71 -12.12 -4.25
N GLY A 167 18.59 -12.83 -4.38
CA GLY A 167 18.40 -14.16 -3.78
C GLY A 167 18.14 -14.14 -2.27
N MET A 168 17.85 -12.97 -1.67
CA MET A 168 17.48 -12.86 -0.26
C MET A 168 16.02 -13.32 -0.06
N GLN A 169 15.75 -13.88 1.11
CA GLN A 169 14.38 -14.21 1.51
C GLN A 169 13.67 -12.95 2.03
N ALA A 170 12.71 -12.44 1.27
CA ALA A 170 11.94 -11.26 1.66
C ALA A 170 10.47 -11.41 1.25
N THR A 171 9.56 -10.95 2.11
CA THR A 171 8.12 -10.90 1.86
C THR A 171 7.58 -9.52 2.14
N PHE A 172 6.95 -8.89 1.15
CA PHE A 172 6.16 -7.68 1.37
C PHE A 172 4.88 -8.01 2.16
N ARG A 173 4.66 -7.30 3.25
CA ARG A 173 3.52 -7.47 4.15
C ARG A 173 2.55 -6.30 3.99
N ALA A 174 1.50 -6.52 3.21
CA ALA A 174 0.49 -5.51 2.93
C ALA A 174 -0.34 -5.17 4.18
N THR A 175 -0.50 -3.88 4.44
CA THR A 175 -1.24 -3.32 5.59
C THR A 175 -2.34 -2.33 5.17
N GLY A 176 -2.49 -2.10 3.87
CA GLY A 176 -3.53 -1.27 3.28
C GLY A 176 -4.19 -1.93 2.06
N GLN A 177 -5.33 -1.38 1.65
CA GLN A 177 -6.15 -1.91 0.55
C GLN A 177 -5.34 -2.09 -0.75
N THR A 178 -4.47 -1.13 -1.08
CA THR A 178 -3.71 -1.14 -2.33
C THR A 178 -2.71 -2.28 -2.29
N GLY A 179 -1.94 -2.41 -1.19
CA GLY A 179 -1.04 -3.53 -0.99
C GLY A 179 -1.75 -4.87 -1.12
N ILE A 180 -2.93 -5.03 -0.50
CA ILE A 180 -3.72 -6.27 -0.56
C ILE A 180 -4.19 -6.59 -1.98
N LEU A 181 -4.64 -5.58 -2.75
CA LEU A 181 -5.04 -5.81 -4.14
C LEU A 181 -3.85 -6.15 -5.04
N VAL A 182 -2.66 -5.63 -4.73
CA VAL A 182 -1.41 -5.94 -5.43
C VAL A 182 -0.93 -7.37 -5.11
N THR A 183 -0.94 -7.79 -3.84
CA THR A 183 -0.37 -9.09 -3.41
C THR A 183 -1.39 -10.22 -3.30
N GLY A 184 -2.67 -9.90 -3.19
CA GLY A 184 -3.75 -10.85 -2.93
C GLY A 184 -3.89 -11.27 -1.45
N SER A 185 -3.09 -10.72 -0.54
CA SER A 185 -3.11 -11.03 0.90
C SER A 185 -2.57 -9.88 1.75
N GLY A 186 -3.03 -9.77 3.00
CA GLY A 186 -2.57 -8.77 3.94
C GLY A 186 -3.61 -8.45 5.01
N VAL A 187 -3.43 -7.32 5.69
CA VAL A 187 -4.33 -6.84 6.73
C VAL A 187 -4.82 -5.43 6.35
N PRO A 188 -6.13 -5.16 6.22
CA PRO A 188 -6.61 -3.79 6.03
C PRO A 188 -6.58 -3.08 7.39
N LEU A 189 -5.39 -2.62 7.81
CA LEU A 189 -5.14 -2.27 9.21
C LEU A 189 -6.01 -1.11 9.69
N ASP A 190 -6.37 -0.17 8.81
CA ASP A 190 -7.24 0.96 9.12
C ASP A 190 -8.71 0.56 9.39
N ALA A 191 -9.10 -0.67 9.03
CA ALA A 191 -10.41 -1.24 9.32
C ALA A 191 -10.40 -2.20 10.53
N VAL A 192 -9.24 -2.40 11.16
CA VAL A 192 -9.12 -3.23 12.37
C VAL A 192 -9.46 -2.38 13.61
N VAL A 193 -10.31 -2.93 14.48
CA VAL A 193 -10.66 -2.28 15.76
C VAL A 193 -9.40 -2.09 16.60
N ALA A 194 -9.28 -0.93 17.24
CA ALA A 194 -8.05 -0.43 17.88
C ALA A 194 -7.32 -1.47 18.75
N ASP A 195 -8.05 -2.17 19.62
CA ASP A 195 -7.50 -3.19 20.54
C ASP A 195 -6.74 -4.33 19.83
N PHE A 196 -7.04 -4.59 18.56
CA PHE A 196 -6.50 -5.71 17.80
C PHE A 196 -5.52 -5.27 16.71
N MET A 197 -5.28 -3.96 16.51
CA MET A 197 -4.42 -3.48 15.41
C MET A 197 -2.99 -4.01 15.53
N ALA A 198 -2.38 -3.91 16.71
CA ALA A 198 -1.03 -4.43 16.93
C ALA A 198 -0.98 -5.96 16.76
N GLY A 199 -1.98 -6.68 17.27
CA GLY A 199 -2.04 -8.14 17.14
C GLY A 199 -2.27 -8.60 15.69
N ALA A 200 -2.94 -7.80 14.87
CA ALA A 200 -3.05 -8.04 13.45
C ALA A 200 -1.70 -7.93 12.73
N VAL A 201 -0.84 -6.99 13.13
CA VAL A 201 0.52 -6.86 12.60
C VAL A 201 1.42 -8.00 13.09
N GLU A 202 1.27 -8.45 14.34
CA GLU A 202 1.97 -9.64 14.83
C GLU A 202 1.59 -10.89 14.04
N TRP A 203 0.30 -11.10 13.79
CA TRP A 203 -0.21 -12.19 12.98
C TRP A 203 0.32 -12.12 11.52
N LEU A 204 0.39 -10.92 10.97
CA LEU A 204 0.90 -10.68 9.61
C LEU A 204 2.41 -10.96 9.49
N THR A 205 3.15 -10.84 10.60
CA THR A 205 4.62 -11.00 10.68
C THR A 205 5.00 -12.15 11.62
N PRO A 206 4.62 -13.40 11.28
CA PRO A 206 4.85 -14.56 12.14
C PRO A 206 6.35 -14.83 12.34
N ALA A 207 6.69 -15.78 13.21
CA ALA A 207 8.05 -16.28 13.26
C ALA A 207 8.45 -16.88 11.90
N ASN A 208 9.67 -16.59 11.46
CA ASN A 208 10.18 -16.99 10.16
C ASN A 208 11.66 -17.40 10.28
N ASP A 209 12.27 -17.85 9.18
CA ASP A 209 13.71 -18.12 9.13
C ASP A 209 14.52 -16.89 9.60
N PRO A 210 15.61 -17.05 10.37
CA PRO A 210 16.36 -15.91 10.91
C PRO A 210 16.87 -14.91 9.86
N GLY A 211 17.10 -15.36 8.62
CA GLY A 211 17.51 -14.51 7.50
C GLY A 211 16.37 -13.96 6.64
N HIS A 212 15.11 -14.28 6.96
CA HIS A 212 13.95 -13.80 6.23
C HIS A 212 13.58 -12.38 6.66
N TRP A 213 13.27 -11.51 5.70
CA TRP A 213 12.80 -10.15 5.94
C TRP A 213 11.32 -9.98 5.63
N ASP A 214 10.54 -9.66 6.65
CA ASP A 214 9.19 -9.13 6.50
C ASP A 214 9.27 -7.61 6.26
N LEU A 215 8.94 -7.18 5.05
CA LEU A 215 8.93 -5.76 4.65
C LEU A 215 7.52 -5.21 4.85
N ILE A 216 7.29 -4.57 5.98
CA ILE A 216 5.98 -4.11 6.42
C ILE A 216 5.60 -2.81 5.69
N GLU A 217 4.47 -2.84 4.99
CA GLU A 217 3.89 -1.65 4.38
C GLU A 217 3.58 -0.62 5.48
N GLY A 218 4.17 0.56 5.37
CA GLY A 218 3.90 1.65 6.30
C GLY A 218 2.57 2.35 6.04
N GLN A 219 1.79 2.61 7.10
CA GLN A 219 0.56 3.40 7.06
C GLN A 219 0.68 4.67 7.91
N GLY A 220 -0.12 5.68 7.57
CA GLY A 220 -0.25 6.89 8.38
C GLY A 220 1.04 7.70 8.55
N SER A 221 1.10 8.48 9.61
CA SER A 221 2.29 9.12 10.17
C SER A 221 2.04 9.36 11.66
N LEU A 222 3.06 9.20 12.50
CA LEU A 222 2.98 9.51 13.94
C LEU A 222 2.56 10.96 14.22
N PHE A 223 2.74 11.86 13.25
CA PHE A 223 2.40 13.28 13.36
C PHE A 223 1.04 13.62 12.74
N HIS A 224 0.45 12.72 11.95
CA HIS A 224 -0.84 12.97 11.32
C HIS A 224 -1.97 12.70 12.32
N VAL A 225 -2.66 13.74 12.77
CA VAL A 225 -3.66 13.67 13.85
C VAL A 225 -4.79 12.67 13.61
N SER A 226 -5.13 12.38 12.36
CA SER A 226 -6.17 11.39 12.01
C SER A 226 -5.67 9.94 11.95
N TYR A 227 -4.36 9.70 11.78
CA TYR A 227 -3.84 8.39 11.37
C TYR A 227 -2.62 7.91 12.18
N SER A 228 -2.23 8.64 13.22
CA SER A 228 -1.08 8.30 14.06
C SER A 228 -1.23 6.96 14.79
N GLY A 229 -2.45 6.61 15.19
CA GLY A 229 -2.75 5.32 15.83
C GLY A 229 -2.38 4.11 14.97
N VAL A 230 -2.57 4.21 13.64
CA VAL A 230 -2.21 3.14 12.71
C VAL A 230 -0.70 2.94 12.66
N THR A 231 0.08 4.03 12.60
CA THR A 231 1.56 3.94 12.62
C THR A 231 2.07 3.38 13.93
N MET A 232 1.48 3.75 15.07
CA MET A 232 1.86 3.20 16.37
C MET A 232 1.62 1.68 16.45
N ALA A 233 0.47 1.22 15.93
CA ALA A 233 0.17 -0.22 15.88
C ALA A 233 1.18 -1.00 15.03
N LEU A 234 1.62 -0.43 13.89
CA LEU A 234 2.67 -1.02 13.05
C LEU A 234 4.01 -1.13 13.78
N ILE A 235 4.40 -0.10 14.53
CA ILE A 235 5.67 -0.10 15.28
C ILE A 235 5.63 -1.18 16.37
N HIS A 236 4.61 -1.18 17.23
CA HIS A 236 4.56 -2.11 18.36
C HIS A 236 4.24 -3.55 17.94
N GLY A 237 3.29 -3.76 17.03
CA GLY A 237 2.97 -5.10 16.53
C GLY A 237 4.06 -5.64 15.60
N GLY A 238 4.70 -4.78 14.81
CA GLY A 238 5.73 -5.16 13.87
C GLY A 238 7.09 -5.40 14.52
N ARG A 239 7.38 -4.85 15.71
CA ARG A 239 8.67 -4.98 16.40
C ARG A 239 9.88 -4.91 15.44
N PRO A 240 10.00 -3.86 14.61
CA PRO A 240 10.95 -3.84 13.51
C PRO A 240 12.40 -3.91 14.00
N ASP A 241 13.26 -4.56 13.22
CA ASP A 241 14.73 -4.47 13.33
C ASP A 241 15.22 -3.17 12.67
N ALA A 242 14.60 -2.76 11.57
CA ALA A 242 15.00 -1.60 10.79
C ALA A 242 13.81 -0.69 10.46
N LEU A 243 14.02 0.61 10.60
CA LEU A 243 13.11 1.65 10.12
C LEU A 243 13.70 2.36 8.90
N ILE A 244 12.86 2.57 7.89
CA ILE A 244 13.16 3.45 6.75
C ILE A 244 12.30 4.71 6.88
N LEU A 245 12.92 5.88 6.84
CA LEU A 245 12.19 7.14 6.90
C LEU A 245 11.71 7.55 5.51
N ALA A 246 10.41 7.63 5.30
CA ALA A 246 9.80 8.02 4.03
C ALA A 246 9.41 9.51 4.03
N HIS A 247 9.76 10.22 2.96
CA HIS A 247 9.49 11.66 2.83
C HIS A 247 9.15 12.04 1.39
N GLU A 248 8.37 13.11 1.23
CA GLU A 248 8.05 13.70 -0.07
C GLU A 248 8.36 15.21 0.04
N PRO A 249 9.41 15.71 -0.65
CA PRO A 249 10.04 16.99 -0.34
C PRO A 249 9.24 18.21 -0.81
N THR A 250 8.27 18.04 -1.71
CA THR A 250 7.44 19.15 -2.22
C THR A 250 6.18 19.38 -1.38
N ARG A 251 5.92 18.53 -0.38
CA ARG A 251 4.74 18.63 0.49
C ARG A 251 4.81 19.86 1.38
N SER A 252 3.86 20.78 1.21
CA SER A 252 3.76 22.00 2.04
C SER A 252 2.92 21.84 3.31
N HIS A 253 1.98 20.90 3.32
CA HIS A 253 1.09 20.63 4.45
C HIS A 253 0.71 19.14 4.49
N MET A 254 0.26 18.67 5.65
CA MET A 254 -0.23 17.30 5.81
C MET A 254 -1.42 17.01 4.89
N ARG A 255 -1.46 15.81 4.33
CA ARG A 255 -2.48 15.39 3.37
C ARG A 255 -3.88 15.49 3.98
N GLY A 256 -4.73 16.32 3.38
CA GLY A 256 -6.11 16.53 3.85
C GLY A 256 -6.23 17.51 5.03
N LEU A 257 -5.12 18.06 5.53
CA LEU A 257 -5.06 18.98 6.66
C LEU A 257 -4.22 20.22 6.29
N PRO A 258 -4.77 21.17 5.50
CA PRO A 258 -4.01 22.31 4.96
C PRO A 258 -3.46 23.27 6.01
N HIS A 259 -3.93 23.16 7.26
CA HIS A 259 -3.51 23.97 8.40
C HIS A 259 -2.42 23.31 9.27
N TYR A 260 -1.97 22.10 8.91
CA TYR A 260 -0.88 21.40 9.60
C TYR A 260 0.37 21.31 8.71
N GLY A 261 1.50 21.81 9.20
CA GLY A 261 2.82 21.59 8.58
C GLY A 261 3.36 20.17 8.82
N LEU A 262 4.49 19.84 8.19
CA LEU A 262 5.13 18.53 8.32
C LEU A 262 6.20 18.53 9.43
N PRO A 263 6.46 17.37 10.08
CA PRO A 263 7.68 17.20 10.85
C PRO A 263 8.90 17.17 9.92
N THR A 264 10.07 17.54 10.45
CA THR A 264 11.33 17.25 9.77
C THR A 264 11.66 15.75 9.85
N LEU A 265 12.59 15.29 9.01
CA LEU A 265 13.08 13.90 9.05
C LEU A 265 13.76 13.57 10.38
N GLU A 266 14.50 14.52 10.96
CA GLU A 266 15.13 14.39 12.28
C GLU A 266 14.05 14.22 13.36
N ARG A 267 13.00 15.05 13.32
CA ARG A 267 11.89 14.93 14.27
C ARG A 267 11.17 13.58 14.13
N LEU A 268 10.99 13.10 12.90
CA LEU A 268 10.45 11.77 12.64
C LEU A 268 11.35 10.67 13.23
N ARG A 269 12.66 10.70 12.95
CA ARG A 269 13.65 9.77 13.50
C ARG A 269 13.59 9.74 15.03
N ASP A 270 13.69 10.92 15.64
CA ASP A 270 13.82 11.11 17.08
C ASP A 270 12.52 10.79 17.83
N THR A 271 11.39 10.68 17.12
CA THR A 271 10.11 10.23 17.67
C THR A 271 9.88 8.74 17.42
N ALA A 272 10.10 8.26 16.20
CA ALA A 272 9.81 6.87 15.83
C ALA A 272 10.77 5.87 16.47
N LEU A 273 12.08 6.20 16.53
CA LEU A 273 13.09 5.27 17.02
C LEU A 273 12.92 4.91 18.50
N PRO A 274 12.69 5.87 19.44
CA PRO A 274 12.43 5.52 20.84
C PRO A 274 11.19 4.62 21.02
N LEU A 275 10.11 4.89 20.26
CA LEU A 275 8.90 4.07 20.29
C LEU A 275 9.17 2.65 19.78
N ALA A 276 9.91 2.53 18.67
CA ALA A 276 10.29 1.23 18.14
C ALA A 276 11.22 0.47 19.09
N ARG A 277 12.14 1.16 19.76
CA ARG A 277 13.06 0.58 20.74
C ARG A 277 12.39 0.05 22.00
N TRP A 278 11.21 0.57 22.33
CA TRP A 278 10.39 -0.01 23.39
C TRP A 278 9.94 -1.44 23.04
N ALA A 279 9.58 -1.66 21.77
CA ALA A 279 9.16 -2.96 21.28
C ALA A 279 10.36 -3.85 20.90
N ASN A 280 11.42 -3.29 20.31
CA ASN A 280 12.64 -4.01 19.96
C ASN A 280 13.87 -3.14 20.30
N PRO A 281 14.57 -3.40 21.41
CA PRO A 281 15.75 -2.60 21.81
C PRO A 281 16.85 -2.51 20.75
N GLY A 282 16.94 -3.49 19.85
CA GLY A 282 17.90 -3.52 18.74
C GLY A 282 17.44 -2.78 17.48
N CYS A 283 16.29 -2.12 17.50
CA CYS A 283 15.79 -1.38 16.33
C CYS A 283 16.71 -0.19 15.97
N GLU A 284 16.95 -0.01 14.68
CA GLU A 284 17.71 1.10 14.11
C GLU A 284 16.93 1.84 13.02
N VAL A 285 17.23 3.12 12.83
CA VAL A 285 16.83 3.87 11.63
C VAL A 285 18.00 3.81 10.67
N VAL A 286 17.82 3.14 9.54
CA VAL A 286 18.95 2.74 8.69
C VAL A 286 19.07 3.54 7.40
N ALA A 287 17.97 4.10 6.89
CA ALA A 287 18.00 4.84 5.63
C ALA A 287 16.80 5.78 5.46
N VAL A 288 16.86 6.63 4.44
CA VAL A 288 15.77 7.53 4.03
C VAL A 288 15.33 7.20 2.60
N SER A 289 14.02 7.05 2.43
CA SER A 289 13.36 6.89 1.14
C SER A 289 12.67 8.21 0.76
N VAL A 290 13.08 8.81 -0.36
CA VAL A 290 12.51 10.09 -0.81
C VAL A 290 11.64 9.85 -2.04
N ASN A 291 10.38 10.25 -1.97
CA ASN A 291 9.50 10.28 -3.13
C ASN A 291 9.76 11.56 -3.93
N THR A 292 10.49 11.46 -5.02
CA THR A 292 10.87 12.60 -5.87
C THR A 292 9.98 12.74 -7.12
N GLN A 293 8.80 12.13 -7.16
CA GLN A 293 7.93 12.11 -8.35
C GLN A 293 7.59 13.50 -8.92
N HIS A 294 7.67 14.55 -8.11
CA HIS A 294 7.37 15.94 -8.49
C HIS A 294 8.61 16.78 -8.81
N LEU A 295 9.80 16.16 -8.80
CA LEU A 295 11.08 16.82 -9.10
C LEU A 295 11.64 16.34 -10.44
N GLY A 296 12.39 17.22 -11.12
CA GLY A 296 13.23 16.82 -12.25
C GLY A 296 14.35 15.85 -11.82
N GLU A 297 15.03 15.20 -12.76
CA GLU A 297 16.07 14.21 -12.44
C GLU A 297 17.23 14.80 -11.63
N ASP A 298 17.82 15.90 -12.10
CA ASP A 298 18.93 16.53 -11.40
C ASP A 298 18.52 17.08 -10.02
N GLU A 299 17.27 17.54 -9.89
CA GLU A 299 16.72 17.99 -8.60
C GLU A 299 16.48 16.84 -7.63
N ALA A 300 16.02 15.69 -8.14
CA ALA A 300 15.81 14.48 -7.35
C ALA A 300 17.14 13.96 -6.77
N VAL A 301 18.19 13.91 -7.58
CA VAL A 301 19.54 13.50 -7.15
C VAL A 301 20.08 14.45 -6.08
N ARG A 302 20.08 15.76 -6.35
CA ARG A 302 20.54 16.77 -5.37
C ARG A 302 19.74 16.70 -4.06
N CYS A 303 18.42 16.53 -4.14
CA CYS A 303 17.57 16.40 -2.96
C CYS A 303 17.98 15.20 -2.09
N CYS A 304 18.29 14.05 -2.71
CA CYS A 304 18.77 12.88 -1.99
C CYS A 304 20.15 13.11 -1.37
N GLU A 305 21.09 13.74 -2.09
CA GLU A 305 22.43 14.06 -1.58
C GLU A 305 22.40 15.04 -0.41
N GLU A 306 21.57 16.09 -0.48
CA GLU A 306 21.39 17.05 0.60
C GLU A 306 20.79 16.41 1.86
N ILE A 307 19.76 15.56 1.68
CA ILE A 307 19.16 14.83 2.78
C ILE A 307 20.15 13.85 3.39
N GLU A 308 20.94 13.14 2.58
CA GLU A 308 21.97 12.22 3.05
C GLU A 308 23.06 12.94 3.84
N GLY A 309 23.58 14.05 3.33
CA GLY A 309 24.59 14.87 4.02
C GLY A 309 24.08 15.40 5.36
N ARG A 310 22.79 15.77 5.45
CA ARG A 310 22.16 16.25 6.69
C ARG A 310 21.86 15.13 7.68
N MET A 311 21.33 14.00 7.19
CA MET A 311 20.87 12.90 8.05
C MET A 311 21.99 11.94 8.44
N GLY A 312 23.08 11.88 7.65
CA GLY A 312 24.13 10.87 7.79
C GLY A 312 23.63 9.45 7.50
N LEU A 313 22.56 9.32 6.71
CA LEU A 313 21.89 8.06 6.41
C LEU A 313 21.80 7.87 4.89
N PRO A 314 22.03 6.66 4.36
CA PRO A 314 21.80 6.34 2.96
C PRO A 314 20.43 6.84 2.51
N THR A 315 20.41 7.66 1.45
CA THR A 315 19.19 8.29 0.95
C THR A 315 19.03 8.04 -0.54
N VAL A 316 17.85 7.60 -0.96
CA VAL A 316 17.54 7.35 -2.38
C VAL A 316 16.04 7.49 -2.63
N ASP A 317 15.66 7.77 -3.88
CA ASP A 317 14.32 7.47 -4.37
C ASP A 317 14.29 6.00 -4.84
N PRO A 318 13.69 5.07 -4.09
CA PRO A 318 13.79 3.66 -4.41
C PRO A 318 12.96 3.26 -5.63
N TYR A 319 11.99 4.09 -6.05
CA TYR A 319 11.21 3.83 -7.25
C TYR A 319 11.95 4.29 -8.50
N ARG A 320 12.55 5.49 -8.44
CA ARG A 320 13.27 6.11 -9.57
C ARG A 320 14.68 5.57 -9.75
N HIS A 321 15.45 5.46 -8.66
CA HIS A 321 16.88 5.13 -8.68
C HIS A 321 17.18 3.69 -8.21
N GLY A 322 16.16 2.96 -7.73
CA GLY A 322 16.29 1.61 -7.20
C GLY A 322 16.57 1.56 -5.69
N ALA A 323 16.25 0.42 -5.08
CA ALA A 323 16.29 0.26 -3.61
C ALA A 323 17.61 -0.30 -3.07
N GLY A 324 18.64 -0.48 -3.91
CA GLY A 324 19.88 -1.15 -3.51
C GLY A 324 20.52 -0.56 -2.26
N ARG A 325 20.63 0.77 -2.20
CA ARG A 325 21.19 1.50 -1.05
C ARG A 325 20.39 1.31 0.25
N LEU A 326 19.07 1.12 0.15
CA LEU A 326 18.23 0.84 1.32
C LEU A 326 18.45 -0.59 1.83
N VAL A 327 18.62 -1.55 0.91
CA VAL A 327 18.88 -2.95 1.25
C VAL A 327 20.28 -3.12 1.84
N ASP A 328 21.29 -2.42 1.31
CA ASP A 328 22.67 -2.45 1.83
C ASP A 328 22.79 -1.88 3.25
N ALA A 329 21.84 -1.05 3.67
CA ALA A 329 21.80 -0.44 5.00
C ALA A 329 21.15 -1.34 6.07
N LEU A 330 20.55 -2.47 5.70
CA LEU A 330 19.93 -3.38 6.66
C LEU A 330 21.00 -4.06 7.55
N PRO A 331 20.71 -4.28 8.85
CA PRO A 331 21.65 -4.85 9.83
C PRO A 331 21.84 -6.37 9.74
#